data_AF-A0A523TF54-F1
#
_entry.id   AF-A0A523TF54-F1
#
_cell.length_a   1.000
_cell.length_b   1.000
_cell.length_c   1.000
_cell.angle_alpha   90.00
_cell.angle_beta   90.00
_cell.angle_gamma   90.00
#
_symmetry.space_group_name_H-M   'P 1'
#
loop_
_entity.id
_entity.type
_entity.pdbx_description
1 polymer ?
#
loop_
_entity_poly.entity_id
_entity_poly.type
_entity_poly.pdbx_seq_one_letter_code
_entity_poly.pdbx_strand_id
1 'polypeptide(L)'
;MSSSEDWLMHANAAQGEVFDEPLKRFFYFNGGYALLGLIIEAVSGMKYTEYMEEYILKPLSMKRSTYLREEFEKEDDRMTAYATVKEVIKESIHPFDELIYAAGGLLSSIKEMENYLQMFLNKGTFKGNEILKPESLKTMLEPMIEVPQGVFGKTYYCFGLGKTEDFFGEILYTHGGSTAVSSAFLAFIPKQKMGVVVEGNVGAVQGGLIAQAILASLLGKNPMEDHPLLRLDSKLNQLVGSYQSYKGINKVEILKIGQVLYFKDPDEDCPSFPVIPYTDTTKNYKFWVPTGVTKFPCEFKIDSKTGKISFVFERTVYHKIGPLKPKKKEKK
;
A
#
# COMPACT_ATOMS: atom_id res chain seq x y z
N MET A 1 -3.42 -0.24 -26.60
CA MET A 1 -4.54 0.52 -27.19
C MET A 1 -3.94 1.76 -27.80
N SER A 2 -4.28 2.11 -29.05
CA SER A 2 -3.63 3.20 -29.79
C SER A 2 -4.40 4.52 -29.76
N SER A 3 -5.65 4.51 -29.31
CA SER A 3 -6.51 5.69 -29.24
C SER A 3 -7.60 5.54 -28.16
N SER A 4 -8.29 6.64 -27.87
CA SER A 4 -9.52 6.64 -27.04
C SER A 4 -10.66 5.86 -27.69
N GLU A 5 -10.75 5.85 -29.02
CA GLU A 5 -11.71 5.05 -29.76
C GLU A 5 -11.44 3.55 -29.61
N ASP A 6 -10.18 3.11 -29.71
CA ASP A 6 -9.80 1.73 -29.45
C ASP A 6 -10.14 1.30 -28.02
N TRP A 7 -9.94 2.21 -27.06
CA TRP A 7 -10.29 1.97 -25.66
C TRP A 7 -11.79 1.78 -25.48
N LEU A 8 -12.62 2.62 -26.11
CA LEU A 8 -14.08 2.50 -26.07
C LEU A 8 -14.57 1.21 -26.75
N MET A 9 -13.99 0.83 -27.89
CA MET A 9 -14.30 -0.44 -28.54
C MET A 9 -13.93 -1.63 -27.66
N HIS A 10 -12.76 -1.60 -27.03
CA HIS A 10 -12.32 -2.63 -26.10
C HIS A 10 -13.28 -2.75 -24.89
N ALA A 11 -13.64 -1.63 -24.27
CA ALA A 11 -14.59 -1.61 -23.17
C ALA A 11 -15.98 -2.13 -23.59
N ASN A 12 -16.46 -1.74 -24.77
CA ASN A 12 -17.75 -2.20 -25.30
C ASN A 12 -17.78 -3.70 -25.62
N ALA A 13 -16.64 -4.28 -26.01
CA ALA A 13 -16.52 -5.71 -26.28
C ALA A 13 -16.44 -6.57 -24.99
N ALA A 14 -16.16 -5.96 -23.84
CA ALA A 14 -15.88 -6.66 -22.59
C ALA A 14 -17.13 -7.06 -21.77
N GLN A 15 -18.34 -7.05 -22.35
CA GLN A 15 -19.56 -7.30 -21.58
C GLN A 15 -19.64 -8.69 -20.95
N GLY A 16 -18.97 -9.68 -21.56
CA GLY A 16 -18.84 -11.02 -20.99
C GLY A 16 -17.96 -11.10 -19.75
N GLU A 17 -17.14 -10.07 -19.46
CA GLU A 17 -16.26 -10.00 -18.30
C GLU A 17 -16.96 -9.41 -17.06
N VAL A 18 -18.20 -8.93 -17.20
CA VAL A 18 -18.99 -8.38 -16.09
C VAL A 18 -19.41 -9.52 -15.16
N PHE A 19 -18.76 -9.59 -14.00
CA PHE A 19 -19.01 -10.65 -13.02
C PHE A 19 -20.24 -10.40 -12.13
N ASP A 20 -20.44 -9.16 -11.68
CA ASP A 20 -21.52 -8.74 -10.79
C ASP A 20 -22.19 -7.48 -11.34
N GLU A 21 -23.46 -7.25 -11.01
CA GLU A 21 -24.15 -5.99 -11.32
C GLU A 21 -23.45 -4.80 -10.64
N PRO A 22 -23.56 -3.58 -11.21
CA PRO A 22 -23.00 -2.38 -10.60
C PRO A 22 -23.37 -2.23 -9.11
N LEU A 23 -22.40 -1.79 -8.30
CA LEU A 23 -22.52 -1.58 -6.86
C LEU A 23 -22.71 -2.84 -6.00
N LYS A 24 -22.76 -4.06 -6.56
CA LYS A 24 -22.76 -5.30 -5.75
C LYS A 24 -21.39 -5.67 -5.22
N ARG A 25 -20.34 -5.34 -5.97
CA ARG A 25 -18.95 -5.67 -5.61
C ARG A 25 -18.01 -4.59 -6.09
N PHE A 26 -17.00 -4.32 -5.27
CA PHE A 26 -15.93 -3.41 -5.63
C PHE A 26 -14.83 -4.14 -6.42
N PHE A 27 -14.52 -3.63 -7.60
CA PHE A 27 -13.31 -3.93 -8.36
C PHE A 27 -12.61 -2.62 -8.68
N TYR A 28 -11.37 -2.46 -8.20
CA TYR A 28 -10.59 -1.29 -8.56
C TYR A 28 -10.23 -1.36 -10.06
N PHE A 29 -10.64 -0.36 -10.83
CA PHE A 29 -10.50 -0.37 -12.28
C PHE A 29 -10.00 0.98 -12.81
N ASN A 30 -8.71 1.02 -13.17
CA ASN A 30 -8.08 2.21 -13.75
C ASN A 30 -8.74 2.66 -15.05
N GLY A 31 -9.25 1.72 -15.86
CA GLY A 31 -9.99 2.07 -17.08
C GLY A 31 -11.24 2.90 -16.79
N GLY A 32 -11.88 2.70 -15.63
CA GLY A 32 -13.00 3.54 -15.20
C GLY A 32 -12.59 5.00 -15.00
N TYR A 33 -11.39 5.24 -14.45
CA TYR A 33 -10.85 6.59 -14.30
C TYR A 33 -10.40 7.19 -15.64
N ALA A 34 -9.86 6.38 -16.56
CA ALA A 34 -9.58 6.82 -17.92
C ALA A 34 -10.87 7.30 -18.62
N LEU A 35 -11.97 6.56 -18.47
CA LEU A 35 -13.29 6.96 -18.97
C LEU A 35 -13.80 8.25 -18.33
N LEU A 36 -13.60 8.44 -17.02
CA LEU A 36 -13.95 9.71 -16.36
C LEU A 36 -13.16 10.88 -16.94
N GLY A 37 -11.90 10.68 -17.32
CA GLY A 37 -11.10 11.65 -18.08
C GLY A 37 -11.78 12.03 -19.40
N LEU A 38 -12.17 11.05 -20.21
CA LEU A 38 -12.88 11.28 -21.48
C LEU A 38 -14.22 11.99 -21.28
N ILE A 39 -14.94 11.69 -20.19
CA ILE A 39 -16.19 12.38 -19.85
C ILE A 39 -15.93 13.86 -19.54
N ILE A 40 -14.86 14.19 -18.80
CA ILE A 40 -14.47 15.58 -18.55
C ILE A 40 -14.21 16.30 -19.87
N GLU A 41 -13.49 15.67 -20.81
CA GLU A 41 -13.22 16.27 -22.12
C GLU A 41 -14.50 16.49 -22.93
N ALA A 42 -15.35 15.48 -23.01
CA ALA A 42 -16.60 15.55 -23.77
C ALA A 42 -17.56 16.62 -23.24
N VAL A 43 -17.62 16.80 -21.91
CA VAL A 43 -18.54 17.77 -21.26
C VAL A 43 -17.97 19.19 -21.28
N SER A 44 -16.66 19.35 -21.07
CA SER A 44 -16.03 20.67 -20.99
C SER A 44 -15.61 21.24 -22.34
N GLY A 45 -15.36 20.38 -23.34
CA GLY A 45 -14.73 20.75 -24.60
C GLY A 45 -13.23 21.07 -24.48
N MET A 46 -12.61 20.81 -23.33
CA MET A 46 -11.18 21.01 -23.07
C MET A 46 -10.46 19.67 -23.02
N LYS A 47 -9.15 19.63 -23.33
CA LYS A 47 -8.36 18.43 -23.04
C LYS A 47 -8.28 18.20 -21.53
N TYR A 48 -8.20 16.94 -21.11
CA TYR A 48 -8.17 16.58 -19.69
C TYR A 48 -7.03 17.31 -18.96
N THR A 49 -5.83 17.33 -19.55
CA THR A 49 -4.67 18.01 -18.96
C THR A 49 -4.86 19.51 -18.84
N GLU A 50 -5.52 20.15 -19.81
CA GLU A 50 -5.82 21.59 -19.78
C GLU A 50 -6.88 21.92 -18.73
N TYR A 51 -7.91 21.08 -18.61
CA TYR A 51 -8.93 21.20 -17.58
C TYR A 51 -8.34 21.08 -16.17
N MET A 52 -7.49 20.07 -15.96
CA MET A 52 -6.82 19.87 -14.66
C MET A 52 -5.89 21.04 -14.32
N GLU A 53 -5.13 21.53 -15.29
CA GLU A 53 -4.26 22.69 -15.12
C GLU A 53 -5.07 23.94 -14.70
N GLU A 54 -6.15 24.25 -15.41
CA GLU A 54 -6.93 25.48 -15.21
C GLU A 54 -7.78 25.44 -13.93
N TYR A 55 -8.46 24.33 -13.66
CA TYR A 55 -9.48 24.26 -12.59
C TYR A 55 -8.96 23.64 -11.30
N ILE A 56 -7.83 22.93 -11.32
CA ILE A 56 -7.28 22.23 -10.15
C ILE A 56 -5.87 22.73 -9.81
N LEU A 57 -4.89 22.58 -10.71
CA LEU A 57 -3.49 22.82 -10.40
C LEU A 57 -3.17 24.31 -10.17
N LYS A 58 -3.61 25.20 -11.07
CA LYS A 58 -3.40 26.65 -10.91
C LYS A 58 -4.07 27.21 -9.64
N PRO A 59 -5.37 26.95 -9.34
CA PRO A 59 -6.00 27.42 -8.11
C PRO A 59 -5.32 26.93 -6.83
N LEU A 60 -4.70 25.75 -6.88
CA LEU A 60 -3.92 25.17 -5.79
C LEU A 60 -2.45 25.61 -5.77
N SER A 61 -2.02 26.49 -6.68
CA SER A 61 -0.63 26.91 -6.82
C SER A 61 0.35 25.74 -7.01
N MET A 62 -0.07 24.71 -7.75
CA MET A 62 0.71 23.50 -8.08
C MET A 62 1.37 23.66 -9.46
N LYS A 63 2.25 24.65 -9.60
CA LYS A 63 2.86 25.09 -10.86
C LYS A 63 3.87 24.12 -11.47
N ARG A 64 4.43 23.20 -10.68
CA ARG A 64 5.40 22.18 -11.13
C ARG A 64 4.73 20.83 -11.39
N SER A 65 3.44 20.72 -11.11
CA SER A 65 2.69 19.50 -11.30
C SER A 65 2.24 19.40 -12.75
N THR A 66 2.43 18.25 -13.38
CA THR A 66 2.18 18.11 -14.81
C THR A 66 1.86 16.68 -15.21
N TYR A 67 1.13 16.55 -16.31
CA TYR A 67 0.91 15.29 -17.01
C TYR A 67 1.85 15.14 -18.23
N LEU A 68 2.49 16.23 -18.65
CA LEU A 68 3.16 16.33 -19.94
C LEU A 68 4.65 16.05 -19.81
N ARG A 69 5.17 15.18 -20.69
CA ARG A 69 6.60 14.83 -20.74
C ARG A 69 7.47 16.05 -20.90
N GLU A 70 7.15 16.92 -21.84
CA GLU A 70 7.98 18.08 -22.18
C GLU A 70 8.13 19.05 -21.01
N GLU A 71 7.08 19.22 -20.20
CA GLU A 71 7.13 20.07 -19.00
C GLU A 71 7.92 19.39 -17.88
N PHE A 72 7.72 18.08 -17.67
CA PHE A 72 8.52 17.32 -16.71
C PHE A 72 10.00 17.30 -17.09
N GLU A 73 10.32 17.22 -18.39
CA GLU A 73 11.69 17.16 -18.88
C GLU A 73 12.42 18.51 -18.90
N LYS A 74 11.70 19.64 -18.75
CA LYS A 74 12.29 20.98 -18.58
C LYS A 74 12.68 21.29 -17.15
N GLU A 75 12.14 20.55 -16.18
CA GLU A 75 12.43 20.75 -14.76
C GLU A 75 13.79 20.17 -14.38
N ASP A 76 14.66 21.00 -13.79
CA ASP A 76 15.99 20.59 -13.31
C ASP A 76 15.88 19.68 -12.06
N ASP A 77 14.97 20.03 -11.14
CA ASP A 77 14.72 19.28 -9.89
C ASP A 77 13.59 18.27 -10.09
N ARG A 78 13.86 17.23 -10.89
CA ARG A 78 12.90 16.15 -11.18
C ARG A 78 13.39 14.80 -10.67
N MET A 79 12.46 13.89 -10.38
CA MET A 79 12.84 12.54 -9.98
C MET A 79 13.50 11.76 -11.15
N THR A 80 14.50 10.95 -10.84
CA THR A 80 14.87 9.80 -11.66
C THR A 80 13.97 8.63 -11.29
N ALA A 81 13.23 8.08 -12.26
CA ALA A 81 12.32 6.96 -12.02
C ALA A 81 13.08 5.62 -12.01
N TYR A 82 12.65 4.67 -11.19
CA TYR A 82 13.29 3.36 -11.07
C TYR A 82 12.29 2.20 -11.11
N ALA A 83 12.59 1.16 -11.87
CA ALA A 83 11.83 -0.09 -11.92
C ALA A 83 12.59 -1.23 -11.23
N THR A 84 11.85 -2.12 -10.57
CA THR A 84 12.40 -3.37 -10.04
C THR A 84 12.28 -4.48 -11.07
N VAL A 85 13.40 -4.94 -11.62
CA VAL A 85 13.47 -6.02 -12.62
C VAL A 85 14.28 -7.17 -12.03
N LYS A 86 13.65 -8.33 -11.81
CA LYS A 86 14.28 -9.51 -11.21
C LYS A 86 15.03 -9.18 -9.91
N GLU A 87 14.37 -8.48 -9.00
CA GLU A 87 14.91 -8.03 -7.70
C GLU A 87 16.04 -6.98 -7.79
N VAL A 88 16.35 -6.47 -8.97
CA VAL A 88 17.33 -5.39 -9.17
C VAL A 88 16.62 -4.10 -9.52
N ILE A 89 16.92 -3.04 -8.78
CA ILE A 89 16.42 -1.69 -9.07
C ILE A 89 17.27 -1.09 -10.19
N LYS A 90 16.61 -0.61 -11.25
CA LYS A 90 17.24 0.03 -12.40
C LYS A 90 16.51 1.30 -12.78
N GLU A 91 17.24 2.28 -13.29
CA GLU A 91 16.65 3.48 -13.86
C GLU A 91 15.65 3.11 -14.98
N SER A 92 14.58 3.88 -15.05
CA SER A 92 13.46 3.69 -15.96
C SER A 92 12.85 5.04 -16.34
N ILE A 93 11.79 5.01 -17.15
CA ILE A 93 11.08 6.21 -17.62
C ILE A 93 9.63 6.12 -17.15
N HIS A 94 9.07 7.25 -16.73
CA HIS A 94 7.64 7.36 -16.44
C HIS A 94 6.82 7.14 -17.72
N PRO A 95 5.75 6.32 -17.69
CA PRO A 95 4.88 6.19 -18.84
C PRO A 95 4.16 7.53 -19.08
N PHE A 96 4.25 8.06 -20.30
CA PHE A 96 3.48 9.24 -20.72
C PHE A 96 2.51 8.80 -21.81
N ASP A 97 1.25 8.60 -21.44
CA ASP A 97 0.18 8.14 -22.32
C ASP A 97 -1.14 8.79 -21.90
N GLU A 98 -1.88 9.36 -22.84
CA GLU A 98 -3.14 10.07 -22.55
C GLU A 98 -4.17 9.16 -21.87
N LEU A 99 -4.16 7.85 -22.17
CA LEU A 99 -5.07 6.88 -21.58
C LEU A 99 -4.80 6.63 -20.08
N ILE A 100 -3.64 7.04 -19.56
CA ILE A 100 -3.30 6.87 -18.13
C ILE A 100 -3.41 8.18 -17.35
N TYR A 101 -3.48 9.34 -18.00
CA TYR A 101 -3.42 10.64 -17.31
C TYR A 101 -4.48 10.76 -16.23
N ALA A 102 -5.75 10.47 -16.54
CA ALA A 102 -6.83 10.54 -15.57
C ALA A 102 -6.78 9.47 -14.48
N ALA A 103 -6.15 8.32 -14.74
CA ALA A 103 -6.06 7.22 -13.78
C ALA A 103 -4.85 7.34 -12.83
N GLY A 104 -3.77 8.00 -13.25
CA GLY A 104 -2.57 8.10 -12.42
C GLY A 104 -1.35 8.75 -13.08
N GLY A 105 -1.53 9.58 -14.11
CA GLY A 105 -0.42 10.19 -14.84
C GLY A 105 0.06 11.54 -14.30
N LEU A 106 -0.50 12.03 -13.19
CA LEU A 106 -0.04 13.28 -12.59
C LEU A 106 1.34 13.08 -11.94
N LEU A 107 2.31 13.88 -12.35
CA LEU A 107 3.59 14.05 -11.70
C LEU A 107 3.53 15.30 -10.83
N SER A 108 3.99 15.21 -9.59
CA SER A 108 3.99 16.32 -8.63
C SER A 108 5.17 16.20 -7.68
N SER A 109 5.26 17.12 -6.73
CA SER A 109 6.20 17.07 -5.61
C SER A 109 5.45 17.15 -4.29
N ILE A 110 6.05 16.62 -3.22
CA ILE A 110 5.55 16.71 -1.84
C ILE A 110 5.07 18.13 -1.50
N LYS A 111 5.79 19.17 -1.91
CA LYS A 111 5.46 20.58 -1.60
C LYS A 111 4.18 21.06 -2.28
N GLU A 112 3.87 20.55 -3.47
CA GLU A 112 2.64 20.89 -4.17
C GLU A 112 1.47 20.01 -3.73
N MET A 113 1.74 18.75 -3.43
CA MET A 113 0.77 17.85 -2.80
C MET A 113 0.36 18.32 -1.40
N GLU A 114 1.20 19.10 -0.70
CA GLU A 114 0.80 19.80 0.52
C GLU A 114 -0.38 20.76 0.27
N ASN A 115 -0.36 21.52 -0.84
CA ASN A 115 -1.46 22.42 -1.17
C ASN A 115 -2.75 21.64 -1.47
N TYR A 116 -2.63 20.51 -2.16
CA TYR A 116 -3.76 19.59 -2.42
C TYR A 116 -4.34 19.04 -1.11
N LEU A 117 -3.49 18.63 -0.16
CA LEU A 117 -3.92 18.23 1.18
C LEU A 117 -4.61 19.37 1.94
N GLN A 118 -4.04 20.58 1.89
CA GLN A 118 -4.64 21.74 2.55
C GLN A 118 -6.04 22.02 2.02
N MET A 119 -6.30 21.81 0.72
CA MET A 119 -7.66 21.93 0.15
C MET A 119 -8.66 21.00 0.84
N PHE A 120 -8.32 19.73 1.02
CA PHE A 120 -9.18 18.78 1.75
C PHE A 120 -9.39 19.19 3.21
N LEU A 121 -8.32 19.59 3.91
CA LEU A 121 -8.38 19.99 5.32
C LEU A 121 -9.15 21.30 5.54
N ASN A 122 -9.17 22.16 4.52
CA ASN A 122 -9.90 23.44 4.51
C ASN A 122 -11.22 23.35 3.72
N LYS A 123 -11.83 22.15 3.71
CA LYS A 123 -13.20 21.92 3.22
C LYS A 123 -13.43 22.34 1.76
N GLY A 124 -12.46 22.12 0.89
CA GLY A 124 -12.56 22.42 -0.54
C GLY A 124 -11.92 23.75 -0.96
N THR A 125 -11.29 24.47 -0.03
CA THR A 125 -10.69 25.79 -0.28
C THR A 125 -9.18 25.81 -0.08
N PHE A 126 -8.47 26.64 -0.84
CA PHE A 126 -7.05 26.86 -0.65
C PHE A 126 -6.72 28.34 -0.87
N LYS A 127 -6.10 28.99 0.12
CA LYS A 127 -5.74 30.42 0.09
C LYS A 127 -6.88 31.35 -0.36
N GLY A 128 -8.12 31.03 0.01
CA GLY A 128 -9.31 31.81 -0.33
C GLY A 128 -9.96 31.45 -1.68
N ASN A 129 -9.32 30.60 -2.49
CA ASN A 129 -9.95 30.03 -3.68
C ASN A 129 -10.83 28.85 -3.29
N GLU A 130 -12.05 28.78 -3.83
CA GLU A 130 -12.92 27.61 -3.74
C GLU A 130 -12.63 26.69 -4.94
N ILE A 131 -12.11 25.50 -4.66
CA ILE A 131 -11.81 24.48 -5.67
C ILE A 131 -12.94 23.46 -5.73
N LEU A 132 -13.45 23.07 -4.55
CA LEU A 132 -14.63 22.24 -4.41
C LEU A 132 -15.64 22.93 -3.51
N LYS A 133 -16.90 22.93 -3.91
CA LYS A 133 -18.00 23.29 -3.02
C LYS A 133 -18.02 22.35 -1.82
N PRO A 134 -18.37 22.81 -0.61
CA PRO A 134 -18.46 21.97 0.58
C PRO A 134 -19.34 20.73 0.38
N GLU A 135 -20.45 20.87 -0.37
CA GLU A 135 -21.36 19.76 -0.68
C GLU A 135 -20.71 18.73 -1.60
N SER A 136 -19.94 19.19 -2.60
CA SER A 136 -19.23 18.29 -3.52
C SER A 136 -18.14 17.51 -2.80
N LEU A 137 -17.39 18.16 -1.89
CA LEU A 137 -16.42 17.48 -1.06
C LEU A 137 -17.09 16.47 -0.12
N LYS A 138 -18.23 16.83 0.48
CA LYS A 138 -18.99 15.89 1.32
C LYS A 138 -19.37 14.63 0.53
N THR A 139 -19.94 14.80 -0.67
CA THR A 139 -20.27 13.67 -1.56
C THR A 139 -19.03 12.85 -1.91
N MET A 140 -17.89 13.49 -2.19
CA MET A 140 -16.64 12.79 -2.49
C MET A 140 -16.15 11.89 -1.35
N LEU A 141 -16.42 12.28 -0.10
CA LEU A 141 -15.97 11.59 1.13
C LEU A 141 -17.02 10.62 1.70
N GLU A 142 -18.21 10.52 1.10
CA GLU A 142 -19.25 9.58 1.51
C GLU A 142 -18.89 8.13 1.08
N PRO A 143 -19.12 7.13 1.94
CA PRO A 143 -18.83 5.74 1.63
C PRO A 143 -19.78 5.23 0.53
N MET A 144 -19.24 4.74 -0.58
CA MET A 144 -20.04 4.19 -1.68
C MET A 144 -20.20 2.68 -1.57
N ILE A 145 -19.12 1.97 -1.25
CA ILE A 145 -19.12 0.51 -1.15
C ILE A 145 -18.08 0.04 -0.12
N GLU A 146 -18.45 -0.95 0.69
CA GLU A 146 -17.53 -1.59 1.63
C GLU A 146 -16.50 -2.41 0.83
N VAL A 147 -15.22 -2.24 1.16
CA VAL A 147 -14.11 -3.01 0.57
C VAL A 147 -13.55 -3.97 1.62
N PRO A 148 -12.73 -4.97 1.24
CA PRO A 148 -12.16 -5.89 2.21
C PRO A 148 -11.56 -5.17 3.41
N GLN A 149 -11.97 -5.62 4.60
CA GLN A 149 -11.67 -4.96 5.86
C GLN A 149 -10.14 -4.86 6.08
N GLY A 150 -9.68 -3.65 6.41
CA GLY A 150 -8.32 -3.43 6.88
C GLY A 150 -8.14 -3.82 8.36
N VAL A 151 -7.03 -3.40 8.96
CA VAL A 151 -6.74 -3.67 10.39
C VAL A 151 -7.36 -2.67 11.37
N PHE A 152 -8.11 -1.69 10.86
CA PHE A 152 -8.66 -0.54 11.61
C PHE A 152 -10.18 -0.42 11.40
N GLY A 153 -10.90 -1.51 11.66
CA GLY A 153 -12.35 -1.55 11.45
C GLY A 153 -12.74 -1.58 9.97
N LYS A 154 -13.98 -1.19 9.68
CA LYS A 154 -14.53 -1.22 8.32
C LYS A 154 -13.80 -0.24 7.41
N THR A 155 -13.68 -0.63 6.13
CA THR A 155 -13.06 0.18 5.09
C THR A 155 -13.99 0.27 3.90
N TYR A 156 -14.03 1.43 3.27
CA TYR A 156 -14.91 1.73 2.14
C TYR A 156 -14.11 2.39 1.02
N TYR A 157 -14.64 2.31 -0.19
CA TYR A 157 -14.23 3.16 -1.29
C TYR A 157 -15.26 4.27 -1.48
N CYS A 158 -14.76 5.48 -1.72
CA CYS A 158 -15.51 6.71 -1.99
C CYS A 158 -15.18 7.18 -3.42
N PHE A 159 -15.43 8.46 -3.76
CA PHE A 159 -14.96 8.98 -5.05
C PHE A 159 -13.46 9.27 -5.01
N GLY A 160 -12.64 8.31 -5.46
CA GLY A 160 -11.19 8.48 -5.58
C GLY A 160 -10.43 8.40 -4.26
N LEU A 161 -11.05 7.93 -3.18
CA LEU A 161 -10.44 7.80 -1.87
C LEU A 161 -10.93 6.52 -1.18
N GLY A 162 -10.04 5.88 -0.43
CA GLY A 162 -10.40 4.92 0.60
C GLY A 162 -10.76 5.62 1.90
N LYS A 163 -11.72 5.08 2.65
CA LYS A 163 -12.15 5.56 3.96
C LYS A 163 -12.04 4.42 4.98
N THR A 164 -11.31 4.64 6.06
CA THR A 164 -11.20 3.73 7.21
C THR A 164 -11.88 4.38 8.41
N GLU A 165 -12.81 3.67 9.05
CA GLU A 165 -13.68 4.26 10.09
C GLU A 165 -13.02 4.40 11.47
N ASP A 166 -12.05 3.53 11.79
CA ASP A 166 -11.49 3.45 13.14
C ASP A 166 -9.96 3.40 13.14
N PHE A 167 -9.34 4.36 12.44
CA PHE A 167 -7.90 4.57 12.54
C PHE A 167 -7.58 5.26 13.86
N PHE A 168 -7.37 4.47 14.91
CA PHE A 168 -7.13 4.93 16.28
C PHE A 168 -8.23 5.88 16.82
N GLY A 169 -9.50 5.57 16.54
CA GLY A 169 -10.64 6.40 16.93
C GLY A 169 -10.93 7.58 16.00
N GLU A 170 -10.23 7.68 14.87
CA GLU A 170 -10.45 8.72 13.86
C GLU A 170 -10.81 8.13 12.49
N ILE A 171 -11.50 8.94 11.67
CA ILE A 171 -11.77 8.60 10.28
C ILE A 171 -10.55 8.99 9.45
N LEU A 172 -9.96 8.01 8.77
CA LEU A 172 -8.82 8.19 7.89
C LEU A 172 -9.24 8.07 6.42
N TYR A 173 -8.92 9.09 5.63
CA TYR A 173 -9.04 9.05 4.17
C TYR A 173 -7.68 8.81 3.54
N THR A 174 -7.62 7.95 2.52
CA THR A 174 -6.35 7.58 1.87
C THR A 174 -6.49 7.38 0.37
N HIS A 175 -5.39 7.51 -0.36
CA HIS A 175 -5.26 6.93 -1.69
C HIS A 175 -3.79 6.58 -1.95
N GLY A 176 -3.56 5.41 -2.53
CA GLY A 176 -2.24 4.97 -2.98
C GLY A 176 -2.09 5.13 -4.49
N GLY A 177 -0.87 5.24 -4.97
CA GLY A 177 -0.54 5.30 -6.39
C GLY A 177 0.76 4.54 -6.67
N SER A 178 0.80 3.85 -7.80
CA SER A 178 2.01 3.20 -8.31
C SER A 178 1.96 3.12 -9.83
N THR A 179 3.05 3.54 -10.48
CA THR A 179 3.25 3.43 -11.93
C THR A 179 4.32 2.40 -12.28
N ALA A 180 4.61 1.48 -11.35
CA ALA A 180 5.76 0.57 -11.32
C ALA A 180 7.14 1.27 -11.21
N VAL A 181 7.28 2.50 -11.71
CA VAL A 181 8.53 3.28 -11.69
C VAL A 181 8.54 4.38 -10.63
N SER A 182 7.38 4.73 -10.10
CA SER A 182 7.19 5.64 -8.97
C SER A 182 5.98 5.22 -8.15
N SER A 183 5.90 5.69 -6.91
CA SER A 183 4.77 5.49 -6.02
C SER A 183 4.47 6.73 -5.20
N ALA A 184 3.21 6.87 -4.82
CA ALA A 184 2.75 7.94 -3.95
C ALA A 184 1.69 7.40 -3.00
N PHE A 185 1.54 8.03 -1.85
CA PHE A 185 0.48 7.75 -0.91
C PHE A 185 0.05 9.03 -0.22
N LEU A 186 -1.26 9.28 -0.22
CA LEU A 186 -1.87 10.42 0.45
C LEU A 186 -2.78 9.89 1.56
N ALA A 187 -2.72 10.52 2.73
CA ALA A 187 -3.50 10.16 3.90
C ALA A 187 -3.88 11.42 4.68
N PHE A 188 -5.13 11.54 5.14
CA PHE A 188 -5.54 12.68 5.94
C PHE A 188 -6.70 12.37 6.90
N ILE A 189 -6.73 13.13 7.99
CA ILE A 189 -7.72 13.07 9.07
C ILE A 189 -8.32 14.47 9.22
N PRO A 190 -9.46 14.78 8.57
CA PRO A 190 -10.03 16.12 8.55
C PRO A 190 -10.29 16.71 9.94
N LYS A 191 -10.82 15.89 10.86
CA LYS A 191 -11.15 16.30 12.23
C LYS A 191 -9.92 16.80 13.01
N GLN A 192 -8.77 16.18 12.78
CA GLN A 192 -7.51 16.52 13.44
C GLN A 192 -6.68 17.54 12.65
N LYS A 193 -7.13 17.94 11.44
CA LYS A 193 -6.39 18.77 10.50
C LYS A 193 -4.97 18.24 10.22
N MET A 194 -4.85 16.91 10.11
CA MET A 194 -3.60 16.23 9.83
C MET A 194 -3.63 15.63 8.43
N GLY A 195 -2.53 15.75 7.71
CA GLY A 195 -2.33 15.15 6.39
C GLY A 195 -0.88 14.73 6.22
N VAL A 196 -0.67 13.63 5.50
CA VAL A 196 0.64 13.09 5.16
C VAL A 196 0.63 12.67 3.69
N VAL A 197 1.67 13.08 2.97
CA VAL A 197 1.99 12.58 1.63
C VAL A 197 3.34 11.90 1.69
N VAL A 198 3.45 10.73 1.06
CA VAL A 198 4.69 9.98 0.91
C VAL A 198 4.88 9.70 -0.57
N GLU A 199 6.02 10.09 -1.12
CA GLU A 199 6.38 9.87 -2.52
C GLU A 199 7.66 9.04 -2.61
N GLY A 200 7.74 8.21 -3.64
CA GLY A 200 8.87 7.34 -3.91
C GLY A 200 9.13 7.25 -5.41
N ASN A 201 10.40 7.24 -5.79
CA ASN A 201 10.83 7.12 -7.19
C ASN A 201 11.05 5.65 -7.62
N VAL A 202 10.29 4.73 -7.01
CA VAL A 202 10.17 3.31 -7.38
C VAL A 202 8.74 2.86 -7.09
N GLY A 203 8.18 1.93 -7.86
CA GLY A 203 6.78 1.52 -7.68
C GLY A 203 6.44 0.77 -6.39
N ALA A 204 7.44 0.34 -5.62
CA ALA A 204 7.29 -0.60 -4.51
C ALA A 204 7.48 0.02 -3.10
N VAL A 205 7.34 1.34 -2.95
CA VAL A 205 7.44 1.96 -1.61
C VAL A 205 6.18 1.67 -0.79
N GLN A 206 6.37 1.30 0.49
CA GLN A 206 5.28 1.07 1.44
C GLN A 206 4.72 2.39 2.00
N GLY A 207 4.33 3.31 1.11
CA GLY A 207 3.90 4.67 1.48
C GLY A 207 2.74 4.68 2.48
N GLY A 208 1.81 3.72 2.35
CA GLY A 208 0.68 3.59 3.28
C GLY A 208 1.08 3.32 4.73
N LEU A 209 2.01 2.39 4.96
CA LEU A 209 2.51 2.10 6.31
C LEU A 209 3.32 3.26 6.89
N ILE A 210 4.13 3.93 6.06
CA ILE A 210 4.89 5.11 6.48
C ILE A 210 3.93 6.24 6.90
N ALA A 211 2.93 6.54 6.06
CA ALA A 211 1.94 7.57 6.35
C ALA A 211 1.13 7.24 7.62
N GLN A 212 0.68 6.00 7.76
CA GLN A 212 -0.03 5.54 8.97
C GLN A 212 0.85 5.59 10.21
N ALA A 213 2.14 5.25 10.12
CA ALA A 213 3.06 5.35 11.26
C ALA A 213 3.27 6.81 11.72
N ILE A 214 3.42 7.74 10.76
CA ILE A 214 3.53 9.17 11.05
C ILE A 214 2.25 9.68 11.70
N LEU A 215 1.07 9.40 11.11
CA LEU A 215 -0.21 9.82 11.67
C LEU A 215 -0.47 9.22 13.05
N ALA A 216 -0.15 7.94 13.26
CA ALA A 216 -0.24 7.31 14.59
C ALA A 216 0.61 8.05 15.63
N SER A 217 1.84 8.41 15.25
CA SER A 217 2.74 9.18 16.13
C SER A 217 2.18 10.57 16.44
N LEU A 218 1.60 11.26 15.46
CA LEU A 218 0.94 12.56 15.65
C LEU A 218 -0.31 12.47 16.56
N LEU A 219 -0.98 11.31 16.58
CA LEU A 219 -2.07 11.00 17.51
C LEU A 219 -1.60 10.52 18.89
N GLY A 220 -0.29 10.59 19.18
CA GLY A 220 0.29 10.18 20.46
C GLY A 220 0.37 8.67 20.67
N LYS A 221 0.32 7.88 19.59
CA LYS A 221 0.52 6.41 19.63
C LYS A 221 1.98 6.06 19.38
N ASN A 222 2.41 4.90 19.88
CA ASN A 222 3.66 4.30 19.45
C ASN A 222 3.37 3.39 18.25
N PRO A 223 3.78 3.76 17.01
CA PRO A 223 3.43 2.99 15.82
C PRO A 223 3.95 1.54 15.87
N MET A 224 5.08 1.28 16.52
CA MET A 224 5.65 -0.08 16.60
C MET A 224 4.87 -1.01 17.53
N GLU A 225 4.09 -0.46 18.46
CA GLU A 225 3.32 -1.23 19.46
C GLU A 225 1.80 -1.16 19.21
N ASP A 226 1.30 -0.01 18.79
CA ASP A 226 -0.14 0.25 18.67
C ASP A 226 -0.67 -0.10 17.26
N HIS A 227 0.15 0.03 16.21
CA HIS A 227 -0.27 -0.32 14.86
C HIS A 227 -0.29 -1.84 14.67
N PRO A 228 -1.44 -2.47 14.34
CA PRO A 228 -1.55 -3.93 14.33
C PRO A 228 -0.53 -4.62 13.40
N LEU A 229 -0.34 -4.10 12.19
CA LEU A 229 0.62 -4.65 11.22
C LEU A 229 2.08 -4.48 11.66
N LEU A 230 2.48 -3.30 12.14
CA LEU A 230 3.88 -3.07 12.57
C LEU A 230 4.21 -3.85 13.84
N ARG A 231 3.27 -3.94 14.79
CA ARG A 231 3.39 -4.79 15.97
C ARG A 231 3.55 -6.25 15.57
N LEU A 232 2.73 -6.74 14.64
CA LEU A 232 2.83 -8.11 14.14
C LEU A 232 4.19 -8.33 13.49
N ASP A 233 4.62 -7.44 12.58
CA ASP A 233 5.90 -7.57 11.89
C ASP A 233 7.09 -7.61 12.86
N SER A 234 7.11 -6.70 13.84
CA SER A 234 8.12 -6.67 14.91
C SER A 234 8.18 -8.01 15.66
N LYS A 235 7.03 -8.55 16.07
CA LYS A 235 6.95 -9.85 16.74
C LYS A 235 7.43 -11.00 15.87
N LEU A 236 7.03 -11.06 14.61
CA LEU A 236 7.46 -12.12 13.70
C LEU A 236 8.98 -12.05 13.46
N ASN A 237 9.55 -10.86 13.31
CA ASN A 237 10.99 -10.66 13.14
C ASN A 237 11.82 -11.21 14.31
N GLN A 238 11.31 -11.10 15.54
CA GLN A 238 11.99 -11.68 16.72
C GLN A 238 12.13 -13.20 16.62
N LEU A 239 11.19 -13.87 15.96
CA LEU A 239 11.18 -15.33 15.80
C LEU A 239 12.07 -15.82 14.64
N VAL A 240 12.45 -14.96 13.70
CA VAL A 240 13.31 -15.32 12.57
C VAL A 240 14.70 -15.73 13.06
N GLY A 241 15.21 -16.85 12.56
CA GLY A 241 16.55 -17.34 12.90
C GLY A 241 16.72 -18.84 12.67
N SER A 242 17.92 -19.33 12.98
CA SER A 242 18.25 -20.75 12.98
C SER A 242 17.99 -21.34 14.36
N TYR A 243 17.43 -22.55 14.38
CA TYR A 243 17.10 -23.29 15.58
C TYR A 243 17.63 -24.72 15.52
N GLN A 244 17.82 -25.35 16.67
CA GLN A 244 18.18 -26.76 16.75
C GLN A 244 17.51 -27.46 17.93
N SER A 245 17.27 -28.77 17.79
CA SER A 245 16.86 -29.62 18.90
C SER A 245 18.05 -30.02 19.79
N TYR A 246 17.80 -30.78 20.86
CA TYR A 246 18.84 -31.21 21.81
C TYR A 246 20.08 -31.77 21.09
N LYS A 247 21.27 -31.28 21.45
CA LYS A 247 22.56 -31.64 20.84
C LYS A 247 22.65 -31.46 19.30
N GLY A 248 21.74 -30.70 18.70
CA GLY A 248 21.75 -30.43 17.26
C GLY A 248 21.26 -31.58 16.38
N ILE A 249 20.47 -32.50 16.94
CA ILE A 249 19.92 -33.67 16.22
C ILE A 249 19.13 -33.23 14.98
N ASN A 250 18.24 -32.24 15.14
CA ASN A 250 17.49 -31.63 14.06
C ASN A 250 17.82 -30.14 14.01
N LYS A 251 17.91 -29.57 12.81
CA LYS A 251 18.13 -28.13 12.58
C LYS A 251 17.05 -27.61 11.68
N VAL A 252 16.60 -26.39 11.96
CA VAL A 252 15.51 -25.75 11.23
C VAL A 252 15.75 -24.26 11.15
N GLU A 253 15.26 -23.64 10.09
CA GLU A 253 15.26 -22.20 9.89
C GLU A 253 13.84 -21.68 9.93
N ILE A 254 13.61 -20.62 10.69
CA ILE A 254 12.38 -19.83 10.64
C ILE A 254 12.67 -18.61 9.78
N LEU A 255 12.07 -18.58 8.60
CA LEU A 255 12.14 -17.49 7.63
C LEU A 255 10.88 -16.62 7.75
N LYS A 256 10.95 -15.38 7.26
CA LYS A 256 9.78 -14.52 7.09
C LYS A 256 9.68 -14.10 5.62
N ILE A 257 8.52 -14.33 5.00
CA ILE A 257 8.20 -13.83 3.66
C ILE A 257 6.89 -13.05 3.78
N GLY A 258 6.95 -11.73 3.55
CA GLY A 258 5.85 -10.83 3.90
C GLY A 258 5.55 -10.88 5.40
N GLN A 259 4.29 -11.16 5.75
CA GLN A 259 3.81 -11.30 7.14
C GLN A 259 3.60 -12.75 7.58
N VAL A 260 4.20 -13.71 6.87
CA VAL A 260 4.07 -15.15 7.16
C VAL A 260 5.45 -15.72 7.49
N LEU A 261 5.50 -16.51 8.56
CA LEU A 261 6.70 -17.27 8.91
C LEU A 261 6.72 -18.58 8.12
N TYR A 262 7.92 -19.06 7.81
CA TYR A 262 8.12 -20.32 7.12
C TYR A 262 9.11 -21.16 7.89
N PHE A 263 8.73 -22.42 8.13
CA PHE A 263 9.60 -23.46 8.62
C PHE A 263 10.35 -24.07 7.43
N LYS A 264 11.68 -24.11 7.51
CA LYS A 264 12.54 -24.69 6.48
C LYS A 264 13.58 -25.62 7.10
N ASP A 265 13.76 -26.81 6.53
CA ASP A 265 14.93 -27.63 6.80
C ASP A 265 16.13 -27.09 5.99
N PRO A 266 17.28 -26.77 6.62
CA PRO A 266 18.44 -26.25 5.91
C PRO A 266 19.18 -27.31 5.08
N ASP A 267 19.05 -28.59 5.42
CA ASP A 267 19.83 -29.69 4.86
C ASP A 267 19.02 -30.51 3.83
N GLU A 268 17.69 -30.34 3.78
CA GLU A 268 16.81 -30.98 2.80
C GLU A 268 16.29 -30.01 1.72
N ASP A 269 16.17 -30.49 0.48
CA ASP A 269 15.43 -29.81 -0.61
C ASP A 269 13.90 -29.91 -0.43
N CYS A 270 13.43 -30.00 0.81
CA CYS A 270 12.01 -30.10 1.14
C CYS A 270 11.33 -28.71 1.05
N PRO A 271 10.08 -28.63 0.55
CA PRO A 271 9.32 -27.39 0.55
C PRO A 271 9.18 -26.81 1.97
N SER A 272 9.33 -25.49 2.09
CA SER A 272 9.10 -24.80 3.36
C SER A 272 7.61 -24.79 3.72
N PHE A 273 7.28 -24.98 5.00
CA PHE A 273 5.91 -24.97 5.49
C PHE A 273 5.53 -23.61 6.10
N PRO A 274 4.34 -23.05 5.82
CA PRO A 274 3.93 -21.81 6.43
C PRO A 274 3.55 -22.02 7.90
N VAL A 275 3.96 -21.07 8.75
CA VAL A 275 3.70 -21.02 10.18
C VAL A 275 2.80 -19.81 10.42
N ILE A 276 1.51 -20.06 10.62
CA ILE A 276 0.45 -19.06 10.57
C ILE A 276 -0.02 -18.74 11.99
N PRO A 277 -0.12 -17.47 12.41
CA PRO A 277 -0.60 -17.13 13.75
C PRO A 277 -2.07 -17.57 13.93
N TYR A 278 -2.42 -18.07 15.12
CA TYR A 278 -3.82 -18.38 15.45
C TYR A 278 -4.69 -17.13 15.61
N THR A 279 -4.10 -16.04 16.11
CA THR A 279 -4.78 -14.76 16.30
C THR A 279 -3.89 -13.61 15.84
N ASP A 280 -4.55 -12.55 15.38
CA ASP A 280 -4.01 -11.22 15.08
C ASP A 280 -3.19 -10.59 16.23
N THR A 281 -3.57 -10.90 17.47
CA THR A 281 -2.99 -10.30 18.67
C THR A 281 -1.66 -10.92 19.10
N THR A 282 -1.33 -12.13 18.60
CA THR A 282 -0.11 -12.89 18.90
C THR A 282 0.31 -12.84 20.39
N LYS A 283 -0.66 -12.68 21.31
CA LYS A 283 -0.37 -12.46 22.75
C LYS A 283 0.35 -13.64 23.39
N ASN A 284 0.23 -14.83 22.80
CA ASN A 284 0.79 -16.07 23.32
C ASN A 284 1.74 -16.78 22.34
N TYR A 285 2.20 -16.12 21.27
CA TYR A 285 3.06 -16.73 20.24
C TYR A 285 2.63 -18.13 19.78
N LYS A 286 1.31 -18.31 19.60
CA LYS A 286 0.70 -19.56 19.12
C LYS A 286 0.45 -19.47 17.62
N PHE A 287 0.92 -20.48 16.92
CA PHE A 287 0.86 -20.63 15.48
C PHE A 287 0.36 -22.03 15.12
N TRP A 288 0.03 -22.21 13.85
CA TRP A 288 -0.27 -23.51 13.28
C TRP A 288 0.41 -23.69 11.93
N VAL A 289 0.69 -24.94 11.60
CA VAL A 289 1.25 -25.36 10.32
C VAL A 289 0.20 -26.22 9.60
N PRO A 290 -0.15 -25.93 8.34
CA PRO A 290 -1.04 -26.78 7.56
C PRO A 290 -0.33 -28.09 7.19
N THR A 291 -0.99 -29.21 7.50
CA THR A 291 -0.56 -30.55 7.10
C THR A 291 -1.77 -31.25 6.48
N GLY A 292 -1.90 -31.13 5.16
CA GLY A 292 -3.10 -31.53 4.42
C GLY A 292 -4.34 -30.76 4.92
N VAL A 293 -5.31 -31.48 5.46
CA VAL A 293 -6.56 -30.90 6.00
C VAL A 293 -6.49 -30.55 7.50
N THR A 294 -5.36 -30.83 8.14
CA THR A 294 -5.19 -30.64 9.59
C THR A 294 -4.32 -29.43 9.91
N LYS A 295 -4.52 -28.87 11.12
CA LYS A 295 -3.74 -27.74 11.66
C LYS A 295 -2.87 -28.25 12.81
N PHE A 296 -1.57 -28.35 12.58
CA PHE A 296 -0.64 -28.78 13.61
C PHE A 296 -0.18 -27.59 14.45
N PRO A 297 -0.28 -27.65 15.79
CA PRO A 297 0.10 -26.53 16.65
C PRO A 297 1.62 -26.31 16.66
N CYS A 298 2.01 -25.05 16.66
CA CYS A 298 3.38 -24.58 16.83
C CYS A 298 3.39 -23.45 17.86
N GLU A 299 4.13 -23.59 18.96
CA GLU A 299 4.15 -22.59 20.03
C GLU A 299 5.58 -22.10 20.27
N PHE A 300 5.81 -20.79 20.16
CA PHE A 300 7.07 -20.16 20.55
C PHE A 300 6.98 -19.66 22.00
N LYS A 301 8.11 -19.73 22.70
CA LYS A 301 8.30 -19.18 24.04
C LYS A 301 9.56 -18.32 24.05
N ILE A 302 9.43 -17.13 24.62
CA ILE A 302 10.56 -16.23 24.89
C ILE A 302 10.73 -16.21 26.41
N ASP A 303 11.89 -16.68 26.88
CA ASP A 303 12.23 -16.64 28.29
C ASP A 303 12.42 -15.18 28.74
N SER A 304 11.63 -14.73 29.70
CA SER A 304 11.60 -13.33 30.13
C SER A 304 12.86 -12.85 30.85
N LYS A 305 13.70 -13.76 31.36
CA LYS A 305 14.94 -13.43 32.07
C LYS A 305 16.15 -13.41 31.15
N THR A 306 16.19 -14.33 30.20
CA THR A 306 17.36 -14.58 29.35
C THR A 306 17.17 -14.14 27.90
N GLY A 307 15.93 -13.84 27.49
CA GLY A 307 15.58 -13.54 26.10
C GLY A 307 15.68 -14.75 25.16
N LYS A 308 15.97 -15.95 25.69
CA LYS A 308 16.11 -17.16 24.86
C LYS A 308 14.78 -17.55 24.25
N ILE A 309 14.80 -17.80 22.95
CA ILE A 309 13.61 -18.17 22.19
C ILE A 309 13.68 -19.67 21.90
N SER A 310 12.58 -20.37 22.19
CA SER A 310 12.40 -21.77 21.81
C SER A 310 11.02 -21.95 21.20
N PHE A 311 10.82 -23.01 20.42
CA PHE A 311 9.48 -23.39 20.00
C PHE A 311 9.28 -24.90 20.04
N VAL A 312 8.02 -25.30 20.13
CA VAL A 312 7.60 -26.69 20.04
C VAL A 312 6.81 -26.88 18.76
N PHE A 313 7.21 -27.89 17.98
CA PHE A 313 6.47 -28.35 16.82
C PHE A 313 6.45 -29.88 16.84
N GLU A 314 5.24 -30.44 16.72
CA GLU A 314 4.98 -31.86 16.96
C GLU A 314 5.52 -32.33 18.31
N ARG A 315 6.50 -33.25 18.29
CA ARG A 315 7.17 -33.84 19.46
C ARG A 315 8.53 -33.23 19.77
N THR A 316 8.95 -32.21 19.03
CA THR A 316 10.32 -31.69 19.09
C THR A 316 10.35 -30.28 19.64
N VAL A 317 11.28 -30.03 20.57
CA VAL A 317 11.61 -28.69 21.06
C VAL A 317 12.84 -28.19 20.31
N TYR A 318 12.76 -26.98 19.80
CA TYR A 318 13.81 -26.29 19.06
C TYR A 318 14.23 -25.04 19.82
N HIS A 319 15.54 -24.82 19.97
CA HIS A 319 16.11 -23.64 20.62
C HIS A 319 16.80 -22.77 19.58
N LYS A 320 16.56 -21.45 19.63
CA LYS A 320 17.20 -20.49 18.74
C LYS A 320 18.70 -20.46 19.03
N ILE A 321 19.52 -20.67 18.00
CA ILE A 321 20.98 -20.69 18.11
C ILE A 321 21.64 -19.46 17.49
N GLY A 322 20.90 -18.70 16.68
CA GLY A 322 21.43 -17.49 16.06
C GLY A 322 20.55 -16.93 14.94
N PRO A 323 21.02 -15.86 14.28
CA PRO A 323 20.40 -15.36 13.06
C PRO A 323 20.54 -16.38 11.91
N LEU A 324 19.74 -16.20 10.87
CA LEU A 324 19.87 -16.97 9.63
C LEU A 324 21.25 -16.77 9.03
N LYS A 325 21.86 -17.83 8.50
CA LYS A 325 23.13 -17.70 7.77
C LYS A 325 22.88 -16.98 6.44
N PRO A 326 23.74 -16.03 6.04
CA PRO A 326 23.61 -15.42 4.72
C PRO A 326 23.73 -16.51 3.66
N LYS A 327 22.75 -16.58 2.74
CA LYS A 327 22.87 -17.43 1.55
C LYS A 327 24.16 -17.02 0.84
N LYS A 328 25.11 -17.95 0.69
CA LYS A 328 26.20 -17.75 -0.27
C LYS A 328 25.52 -17.50 -1.61
N LYS A 329 25.66 -16.29 -2.16
CA LYS A 329 25.28 -16.04 -3.56
C LYS A 329 26.11 -17.01 -4.39
N GLU A 330 25.49 -18.06 -4.91
CA GLU A 330 26.08 -18.82 -5.99
C GLU A 330 26.35 -17.82 -7.11
N LYS A 331 27.63 -17.60 -7.40
CA LYS A 331 28.04 -16.90 -8.62
C LYS A 331 27.53 -17.76 -9.77
N LYS A 332 26.44 -17.35 -10.40
CA LYS A 332 26.08 -17.80 -11.74
C LYS A 332 26.55 -16.76 -12.74
#